data_AF-A0A402BXN2-F1
#
_entry.id   AF-A0A402BXN2-F1
#
_cell.length_a   1.000
_cell.length_b   1.000
_cell.length_c   1.000
_cell.angle_alpha   90.00
_cell.angle_beta   90.00
_cell.angle_gamma   90.00
#
_symmetry.space_group_name_H-M   'P 1'
#
loop_
_entity.id
_entity.type
_entity.pdbx_description
1 polymer ?
#
loop_
_entity_poly.entity_id
_entity_poly.type
_entity_poly.pdbx_seq_one_letter_code
_entity_poly.pdbx_strand_id
1 'polypeptide(L)'
;MVVDMLDVAPQDKAEFTALYNEYLDNQKKIKSQFDSNFDPAKLTEEEAKAKLQQSFDVGQKLFDNRKKYAEKMQTVIPCQKVLKLFQSEGMMRDKMNERRPHGGKKNASESKQTP
;
A
#
# COMPACT_ATOMS: atom_id res chain seq x y z
N MET A 1 6.43 14.54 -6.33
CA MET A 1 6.40 13.48 -5.29
C MET A 1 5.50 13.93 -4.14
N VAL A 2 5.01 13.05 -3.26
CA VAL A 2 4.15 13.47 -2.12
C VAL A 2 4.85 14.51 -1.24
N VAL A 3 6.17 14.43 -1.16
CA VAL A 3 7.07 15.43 -0.53
C VAL A 3 6.83 16.86 -1.04
N ASP A 4 6.60 17.05 -2.34
CA ASP A 4 6.41 18.38 -2.94
C ASP A 4 5.04 18.99 -2.58
N MET A 5 4.08 18.17 -2.14
CA MET A 5 2.74 18.62 -1.70
C MET A 5 2.70 19.03 -0.22
N LEU A 6 3.76 18.72 0.54
CA LEU A 6 3.85 18.93 1.98
C LEU A 6 4.46 20.27 2.37
N ASP A 7 4.94 21.06 1.39
CA ASP A 7 5.54 22.38 1.60
C ASP A 7 6.60 22.35 2.71
N VAL A 8 7.47 21.32 2.69
CA VAL A 8 8.53 21.15 3.69
C VAL A 8 9.58 22.24 3.51
N ALA A 9 10.04 22.81 4.62
CA ALA A 9 11.01 23.89 4.58
C ALA A 9 12.31 23.43 3.88
N PRO A 10 12.98 24.28 3.09
CA PRO A 10 14.13 23.88 2.27
C PRO A 10 15.26 23.20 3.07
N GLN A 11 15.49 23.67 4.30
CA GLN A 11 16.51 23.13 5.21
C GLN A 11 16.21 21.70 5.69
N ASP A 12 14.92 21.36 5.87
CA ASP A 12 14.48 20.06 6.40
C ASP A 12 14.14 19.08 5.27
N LYS A 13 14.05 19.56 4.02
CA LYS A 13 13.63 18.78 2.85
C LYS A 13 14.55 17.61 2.56
N ALA A 14 15.86 17.78 2.74
CA ALA A 14 16.85 16.73 2.48
C ALA A 14 16.70 15.57 3.47
N GLU A 15 16.67 15.88 4.77
CA GLU A 15 16.50 14.90 5.84
C GLU A 15 15.15 14.20 5.76
N PHE A 16 14.07 14.96 5.56
CA PHE A 16 12.73 14.40 5.40
C PHE A 16 12.65 13.45 4.19
N THR A 17 13.24 13.83 3.06
CA THR A 17 13.25 13.00 1.85
C THR A 17 14.02 11.70 2.06
N ALA A 18 15.15 11.74 2.78
CA ALA A 18 15.90 10.54 3.14
C ALA A 18 15.05 9.60 4.01
N LEU A 19 14.42 10.12 5.07
CA LEU A 19 13.51 9.35 5.93
C LEU A 19 12.32 8.77 5.16
N TYR A 20 11.77 9.55 4.24
CA TYR A 20 10.64 9.13 3.42
C TYR A 20 11.01 8.00 2.45
N ASN A 21 12.17 8.11 1.80
CA ASN A 21 12.67 7.04 0.94
C ASN A 21 12.96 5.75 1.72
N GLU A 22 13.56 5.87 2.91
CA GLU A 22 13.80 4.72 3.81
C GLU A 22 12.48 4.05 4.22
N TYR A 23 11.45 4.84 4.54
CA TYR A 23 10.10 4.35 4.82
C TYR A 23 9.51 3.57 3.64
N LEU A 24 9.60 4.12 2.42
CA LEU A 24 9.07 3.48 1.21
C LEU A 24 9.81 2.17 0.89
N ASP A 25 11.13 2.15 1.04
CA ASP A 25 11.93 0.95 0.77
C ASP A 25 11.67 -0.14 1.80
N ASN A 26 11.53 0.21 3.07
CA ASN A 26 11.14 -0.77 4.09
C ASN A 26 9.70 -1.26 3.89
N GLN A 27 8.79 -0.37 3.47
CA GLN A 27 7.43 -0.78 3.11
C GLN A 27 7.43 -1.80 1.94
N LYS A 28 8.26 -1.57 0.91
CA LYS A 28 8.43 -2.52 -0.21
C LYS A 28 9.01 -3.85 0.25
N LYS A 29 10.06 -3.84 1.08
CA LYS A 29 10.70 -5.05 1.63
C LYS A 29 9.72 -5.89 2.47
N ILE A 30 8.87 -5.24 3.25
CA ILE A 30 7.84 -5.93 4.04
C ILE A 30 6.79 -6.54 3.09
N LYS A 31 6.31 -5.76 2.11
CA LYS A 31 5.33 -6.25 1.12
C LYS A 31 5.86 -7.40 0.28
N SER A 32 7.15 -7.40 -0.08
CA SER A 32 7.76 -8.49 -0.86
C SER A 32 7.86 -9.81 -0.09
N GLN A 33 7.75 -9.78 1.25
CA GLN A 33 7.66 -11.01 2.06
C GLN A 33 6.30 -11.68 1.95
N PHE A 34 5.28 -11.00 1.39
CA PHE A 34 3.94 -11.54 1.18
C PHE A 34 3.64 -11.66 -0.30
N ASP A 35 3.58 -12.90 -0.78
CA ASP A 35 3.08 -13.15 -2.12
C ASP A 35 1.56 -12.99 -2.13
N SER A 36 1.08 -11.95 -2.81
CA SER A 36 -0.34 -11.65 -2.99
C SER A 36 -0.92 -12.31 -4.24
N ASN A 37 -0.09 -12.98 -5.06
CA ASN A 37 -0.49 -13.58 -6.32
C ASN A 37 -0.75 -15.09 -6.16
N PHE A 38 -1.75 -15.44 -5.36
CA PHE A 38 -2.22 -16.81 -5.20
C PHE A 38 -3.71 -16.92 -5.46
N ASP A 39 -4.16 -18.11 -5.84
CA ASP A 39 -5.56 -18.43 -6.06
C ASP A 39 -6.11 -19.14 -4.82
N PRO A 40 -6.98 -18.49 -4.01
CA PRO A 40 -7.53 -19.10 -2.81
C PRO A 40 -8.28 -20.41 -3.07
N ALA A 41 -8.85 -20.59 -4.28
CA ALA A 41 -9.61 -21.79 -4.62
C ALA A 41 -8.73 -23.03 -4.86
N LYS A 42 -7.41 -22.85 -4.98
CA LYS A 42 -6.44 -23.94 -5.20
C LYS A 42 -5.65 -24.31 -3.94
N LEU A 43 -5.85 -23.58 -2.85
CA LEU A 43 -5.17 -23.85 -1.58
C LEU A 43 -5.91 -24.92 -0.79
N THR A 44 -5.15 -25.75 -0.08
CA THR A 44 -5.68 -26.57 1.00
C THR A 44 -6.04 -25.69 2.20
N GLU A 45 -6.85 -26.22 3.13
CA GLU A 45 -7.25 -25.50 4.35
C GLU A 45 -6.03 -25.07 5.18
N GLU A 46 -5.00 -25.92 5.29
CA GLU A 46 -3.77 -25.62 6.03
C GLU A 46 -2.96 -24.51 5.36
N GLU A 47 -2.82 -24.53 4.04
CA GLU A 47 -2.14 -23.49 3.27
C GLU A 47 -2.90 -22.16 3.34
N ALA A 48 -4.23 -22.19 3.24
CA ALA A 48 -5.08 -21.02 3.38
C ALA A 48 -4.92 -20.39 4.78
N LYS A 49 -4.91 -21.22 5.83
CA LYS A 49 -4.66 -20.76 7.20
C LYS A 49 -3.28 -20.14 7.36
N ALA A 50 -2.25 -20.74 6.77
CA ALA A 50 -0.90 -20.18 6.77
C ALA A 50 -0.84 -18.83 6.05
N LYS A 51 -1.51 -18.68 4.90
CA LYS A 51 -1.61 -17.41 4.16
C LYS A 51 -2.35 -16.33 4.95
N LEU A 52 -3.43 -16.70 5.64
CA LEU A 52 -4.14 -15.79 6.54
C LEU A 52 -3.23 -15.29 7.66
N GLN A 53 -2.52 -16.19 8.34
CA GLN A 53 -1.58 -15.80 9.40
C GLN A 53 -0.48 -14.88 8.86
N GLN A 54 0.12 -15.23 7.72
CA GLN A 54 1.15 -14.42 7.07
C GLN A 54 0.63 -13.02 6.73
N SER A 55 -0.64 -12.89 6.33
CA SER A 55 -1.26 -11.59 6.03
C SER A 55 -1.33 -10.68 7.27
N PHE A 56 -1.63 -11.25 8.45
CA PHE A 56 -1.62 -10.50 9.71
C PHE A 56 -0.21 -10.08 10.10
N ASP A 57 0.76 -10.98 10.02
CA ASP A 57 2.15 -10.68 10.37
C ASP A 57 2.74 -9.55 9.49
N VAL A 58 2.42 -9.58 8.20
CA VAL A 58 2.82 -8.53 7.25
C VAL A 58 2.09 -7.23 7.55
N GLY A 59 0.79 -7.29 7.87
CA GLY A 59 0.00 -6.14 8.30
C GLY A 59 0.59 -5.47 9.54
N GLN A 60 0.97 -6.25 10.56
CA GLN A 60 1.61 -5.76 11.78
C GLN A 60 2.94 -5.08 11.47
N LYS A 61 3.82 -5.71 10.67
CA LYS A 61 5.09 -5.11 10.24
C LYS A 61 4.88 -3.79 9.49
N LEU A 62 3.87 -3.71 8.62
CA LEU A 62 3.54 -2.47 7.89
C LEU A 62 3.06 -1.38 8.84
N PHE A 63 2.24 -1.72 9.83
CA PHE A 63 1.77 -0.80 10.84
C PHE A 63 2.93 -0.29 11.71
N ASP A 64 3.79 -1.19 12.18
CA ASP A 64 4.97 -0.86 12.99
C ASP A 64 5.94 0.03 12.20
N ASN A 65 6.16 -0.28 10.92
CA ASN A 65 6.93 0.57 10.01
C ASN A 65 6.33 1.97 9.92
N ARG A 66 5.01 2.09 9.70
CA ARG A 66 4.32 3.38 9.67
C ARG A 66 4.49 4.14 10.97
N LYS A 67 4.31 3.49 12.12
CA LYS A 67 4.47 4.11 13.44
C LYS A 67 5.90 4.63 13.64
N LYS A 68 6.90 3.79 13.38
CA LYS A 68 8.33 4.13 13.51
C LYS A 68 8.70 5.35 12.67
N TYR A 69 8.27 5.42 11.41
CA TYR A 69 8.60 6.57 10.56
C TYR A 69 7.75 7.80 10.83
N ALA A 70 6.51 7.64 11.33
CA ALA A 70 5.74 8.78 11.81
C ALA A 70 6.46 9.49 12.97
N GLU A 71 6.96 8.71 13.94
CA GLU A 71 7.72 9.21 15.09
C GLU A 71 9.03 9.88 14.68
N LYS A 72 9.72 9.38 13.64
CA LYS A 72 10.91 10.04 13.09
C LYS A 72 10.58 11.29 12.29
N MET A 73 9.55 11.25 11.45
CA MET A 73 9.19 12.39 10.59
C MET A 73 8.67 13.57 11.42
N GLN A 74 7.97 13.32 12.52
CA GLN A 74 7.47 14.38 13.39
C GLN A 74 8.58 15.15 14.14
N THR A 75 9.81 14.63 14.20
CA THR A 75 10.96 15.40 14.72
C THR A 75 11.54 16.35 13.70
N VAL A 76 11.24 16.16 12.40
CA VAL A 76 11.77 16.94 11.28
C VAL A 76 10.72 17.89 10.72
N ILE A 77 9.45 17.46 10.66
CA ILE A 77 8.33 18.26 10.16
C ILE A 77 7.15 18.24 11.14
N PRO A 78 6.29 19.27 11.15
CA PRO A 78 5.09 19.29 11.98
C PRO A 78 4.18 18.06 11.78
N CYS A 79 3.58 17.57 12.87
CA CYS A 79 2.69 16.40 12.86
C CYS A 79 1.54 16.53 11.83
N GLN A 80 1.02 17.74 11.60
CA GLN A 80 -0.02 18.00 10.61
C GLN A 80 0.45 17.64 9.18
N LYS A 81 1.72 17.90 8.85
CA LYS A 81 2.31 17.53 7.57
C LYS A 81 2.52 16.02 7.48
N VAL A 82 2.93 15.36 8.56
CA VAL A 82 3.01 13.89 8.64
C VAL A 82 1.63 13.25 8.43
N LEU A 83 0.57 13.81 9.02
CA LEU A 83 -0.80 13.33 8.80
C LEU A 83 -1.24 13.52 7.34
N LYS A 84 -0.97 14.69 6.76
CA LYS A 84 -1.29 14.99 5.34
C LYS A 84 -0.56 14.05 4.39
N LEU A 85 0.68 13.67 4.71
CA LEU A 85 1.47 12.69 3.95
C LEU A 85 0.69 11.37 3.87
N PHE A 86 0.32 10.80 5.02
CA PHE A 86 -0.35 9.50 5.06
C PHE A 86 -1.75 9.52 4.45
N GLN A 87 -2.49 10.63 4.60
CA GLN A 87 -3.79 10.79 3.91
C GLN A 87 -3.61 10.79 2.39
N SER A 88 -2.59 11.49 1.90
CA SER A 88 -2.27 11.57 0.47
C SER A 88 -1.86 10.20 -0.08
N GLU A 89 -1.06 9.43 0.65
CA GLU A 89 -0.68 8.06 0.27
C GLU A 89 -1.89 7.13 0.18
N GLY A 90 -2.80 7.19 1.15
CA GLY A 90 -4.04 6.40 1.15
C GLY A 90 -4.91 6.71 -0.08
N MET A 91 -5.18 8.00 -0.31
CA MET A 91 -5.96 8.45 -1.48
C MET A 91 -5.32 8.05 -2.81
N MET A 92 -3.99 8.14 -2.93
CA MET A 92 -3.30 7.72 -4.15
C MET A 92 -3.40 6.20 -4.36
N ARG A 93 -3.25 5.40 -3.30
CA ARG A 93 -3.43 3.95 -3.37
C ARG A 93 -4.85 3.58 -3.80
N ASP A 94 -5.86 4.22 -3.21
CA ASP A 94 -7.25 3.91 -3.49
C ASP A 94 -7.61 4.26 -4.94
N LYS A 95 -7.19 5.45 -5.44
CA LYS A 95 -7.31 5.82 -6.87
C LYS A 95 -6.57 4.84 -7.80
N MET A 96 -5.43 4.30 -7.39
CA MET A 96 -4.69 3.33 -8.19
C MET A 96 -5.40 1.98 -8.25
N ASN A 97 -6.06 1.57 -7.15
CA ASN A 97 -6.87 0.37 -7.09
C ASN A 97 -8.17 0.49 -7.90
N GLU A 98 -8.84 1.66 -7.88
CA GLU A 98 -10.02 1.94 -8.72
C GLU A 98 -9.71 1.86 -10.22
N ARG A 99 -8.48 2.23 -10.62
CA ARG A 99 -8.02 2.18 -12.02
C ARG A 99 -7.53 0.80 -12.46
N ARG A 100 -7.36 -0.15 -11.55
CA ARG A 100 -7.07 -1.54 -11.94
C ARG A 100 -8.37 -2.11 -12.51
N PRO A 101 -8.42 -2.52 -13.79
CA PRO A 101 -9.60 -3.15 -14.34
C PRO A 101 -9.91 -4.37 -13.47
N HIS A 102 -11.02 -4.31 -12.73
CA HIS A 102 -11.59 -5.49 -12.11
C HIS A 102 -11.84 -6.48 -13.24
N GLY A 103 -11.05 -7.54 -13.30
CA GLY A 103 -11.28 -8.66 -14.21
C GLY A 103 -12.67 -9.22 -13.93
N GLY A 104 -13.63 -8.88 -14.79
CA GLY A 104 -15.03 -9.27 -14.67
C GLY A 104 -15.66 -9.32 -16.05
N LYS A 105 -15.61 -10.52 -16.64
CA LYS A 105 -16.29 -10.94 -17.87
C LYS A 105 -17.70 -10.34 -17.97
N LYS A 106 -17.99 -9.57 -19.02
CA LYS A 106 -19.37 -9.38 -19.48
C LYS A 106 -19.69 -10.47 -20.49
N ASN A 107 -20.74 -11.21 -20.16
CA ASN A 107 -21.17 -12.46 -20.76
C ASN A 107 -21.42 -12.35 -22.27
N ALA A 108 -20.90 -13.34 -22.98
CA ALA A 108 -21.44 -13.79 -24.25
C ALA A 108 -22.78 -14.51 -23.97
N SER A 109 -23.89 -13.89 -24.36
CA SER A 109 -25.18 -14.58 -24.56
C SER A 109 -26.14 -13.67 -25.33
N GLU A 110 -25.85 -13.46 -26.61
CA GLU A 110 -26.90 -13.26 -27.63
C GLU A 110 -26.61 -14.23 -28.78
N SER A 111 -26.79 -15.52 -28.48
CA SER A 111 -27.09 -16.53 -29.49
C SER A 111 -28.46 -16.20 -30.08
N LYS A 112 -28.48 -15.38 -31.13
CA LYS A 112 -29.62 -15.30 -32.05
C LYS A 112 -29.72 -16.64 -32.77
N GLN A 113 -30.66 -17.48 -32.32
CA GLN A 113 -31.18 -18.57 -33.14
C GLN A 113 -32.04 -17.98 -34.26
N THR A 114 -31.64 -18.26 -35.49
CA THR A 114 -32.47 -18.37 -36.71
C THR A 114 -33.53 -19.49 -36.54
N PRO A 115 -34.64 -19.53 -37.31
CA PRO A 115 -34.69 -19.49 -38.79
C PRO A 115 -35.06 -18.15 -39.41
#